data_AF-A0A6J4HEY8-F1
#
_entry.id   AF-A0A6J4HEY8-F1
#
_cell.length_a   1.000
_cell.length_b   1.000
_cell.length_c   1.000
_cell.angle_alpha   90.00
_cell.angle_beta   90.00
_cell.angle_gamma   90.00
#
_symmetry.space_group_name_H-M   'P 1'
#
loop_
_entity.id
_entity.type
_entity.pdbx_description
1 polymer ?
#
loop_
_entity_poly.entity_id
_entity_poly.type
_entity_poly.pdbx_seq_one_letter_code
_entity_poly.pdbx_strand_id
1 'polypeptide(L)'
;MTRLRSTAMMLGGLSFVLAACQPSTAARTKEPVVPNTAGHGVTPIAYAAHGGSASTEATLHIEPSGDGRMFLGSTMSLPTAGDLDAVGTFAGKVDARRLKRVTELLRTLPDLAAPAPPVPGSVVRSLSFSGAGGPVELMIPGYAEAPLDEVERLLQEVMVALVSTPASTIRVQVDVADDGPGLVLSSAGASPARVRLVDGDGRVTARGTVVVLGADGSMYGTSSLDPATVTTAAPAGVLDLAPGDRLRFPVAPPDEVPKGPVLLSGGLELDLELDGTFRRISAQALQVPFGR
;
A
#
# COMPACT_ATOMS: atom_id res chain seq x y z
N MET A 1 -26.55 73.22 2.63
CA MET A 1 -26.28 73.40 4.08
C MET A 1 -25.00 72.63 4.39
N THR A 2 -23.82 73.24 4.27
CA THR A 2 -23.06 74.08 5.22
C THR A 2 -21.85 73.27 5.69
N ARG A 3 -20.67 73.81 5.39
CA ARG A 3 -19.31 73.28 5.63
C ARG A 3 -18.91 73.40 7.11
N LEU A 4 -17.84 72.68 7.50
CA LEU A 4 -16.56 73.17 8.11
C LEU A 4 -15.93 71.99 8.89
N ARG A 5 -14.74 71.47 8.54
CA ARG A 5 -13.37 71.99 8.79
C ARG A 5 -13.08 72.25 10.29
N SER A 6 -12.14 71.51 10.87
CA SER A 6 -10.77 72.04 11.11
C SER A 6 -9.85 71.13 11.93
N THR A 7 -8.72 70.89 11.28
CA THR A 7 -7.35 70.60 11.68
C THR A 7 -6.79 71.41 12.88
N ALA A 8 -5.88 70.80 13.66
CA ALA A 8 -4.61 71.34 14.21
C ALA A 8 -4.03 70.24 15.14
N MET A 9 -2.83 69.64 15.01
CA MET A 9 -1.46 70.04 14.62
C MET A 9 -0.72 70.90 15.67
N MET A 10 0.31 70.31 16.30
CA MET A 10 1.66 70.84 16.65
C MET A 10 2.24 70.08 17.87
N LEU A 11 3.39 69.39 17.80
CA LEU A 11 4.80 69.78 17.57
C LEU A 11 5.57 70.20 18.84
N GLY A 12 6.78 69.63 18.99
CA GLY A 12 7.83 69.99 19.95
C GLY A 12 8.50 68.72 20.49
N GLY A 13 9.63 68.25 19.96
CA GLY A 13 10.98 68.83 20.12
C GLY A 13 11.71 68.02 21.23
N LEU A 14 12.99 67.64 21.19
CA LEU A 14 14.15 68.08 20.43
C LEU A 14 15.24 66.99 20.50
N SER A 15 16.17 67.08 19.56
CA SER A 15 17.31 66.21 19.20
C SER A 15 18.48 66.11 20.21
N PHE A 16 19.44 65.24 19.86
CA PHE A 16 20.94 65.30 19.97
C PHE A 16 21.49 63.92 20.42
N VAL A 17 22.56 63.30 19.90
CA VAL A 17 23.44 63.47 18.73
C VAL A 17 24.41 62.26 18.67
N LEU A 18 24.84 61.89 17.45
CA LEU A 18 26.02 61.12 16.99
C LEU A 18 26.66 59.99 17.84
N ALA A 19 26.89 58.83 17.19
CA ALA A 19 28.24 58.40 16.80
C ALA A 19 28.19 57.22 15.80
N ALA A 20 29.00 57.32 14.76
CA ALA A 20 29.17 56.35 13.69
C ALA A 20 30.11 55.18 14.07
N CYS A 21 29.86 53.99 13.53
CA CYS A 21 30.87 53.03 13.04
C CYS A 21 30.18 51.79 12.44
N GLN A 22 30.24 51.62 11.12
CA GLN A 22 30.28 50.30 10.47
C GLN A 22 31.76 49.86 10.37
N PRO A 23 32.12 48.61 9.98
CA PRO A 23 31.35 47.38 9.70
C PRO A 23 31.90 46.16 10.50
N SER A 24 31.36 44.95 10.34
CA SER A 24 32.17 43.72 10.17
C SER A 24 31.31 42.44 10.22
N THR A 25 31.24 41.80 9.06
CA THR A 25 31.33 40.35 8.79
C THR A 25 30.98 39.32 9.87
N ALA A 26 30.03 38.46 9.47
CA ALA A 26 29.63 37.21 10.09
C ALA A 26 30.81 36.31 10.53
N ALA A 27 30.83 35.97 11.81
CA ALA A 27 31.56 34.82 12.32
C ALA A 27 30.59 33.63 12.41
N ARG A 28 30.72 32.68 11.48
CA ARG A 28 30.15 31.33 11.60
C ARG A 28 30.79 30.65 12.80
N THR A 29 29.99 30.36 13.81
CA THR A 29 30.35 29.42 14.88
C THR A 29 30.59 28.05 14.25
N LYS A 30 31.82 27.55 14.34
CA LYS A 30 32.18 26.18 13.98
C LYS A 30 31.48 25.24 14.97
N GLU A 31 30.51 24.46 14.51
CA GLU A 31 30.10 23.25 15.23
C GLU A 31 31.29 22.27 15.31
N PRO A 32 31.47 21.58 16.44
CA PRO A 32 32.50 20.56 16.56
C PRO A 32 32.15 19.37 15.65
N VAL A 33 33.04 19.07 14.71
CA VAL A 33 33.01 17.81 13.95
C VAL A 33 33.25 16.67 14.93
N VAL A 34 32.18 16.00 15.33
CA VAL A 34 32.27 14.72 16.02
C VAL A 34 32.75 13.68 15.00
N PRO A 35 33.84 12.93 15.26
CA PRO A 35 34.30 11.91 14.35
C PRO A 35 33.23 10.83 14.21
N ASN A 36 32.78 10.63 12.97
CA ASN A 36 31.79 9.65 12.58
C ASN A 36 32.30 8.24 12.91
N THR A 37 31.82 7.69 14.02
CA THR A 37 31.93 6.28 14.38
C THR A 37 30.61 5.56 14.11
N ALA A 38 29.94 5.89 13.00
CA ALA A 38 28.80 5.11 12.54
C ALA A 38 29.30 3.75 12.04
N GLY A 39 29.01 2.72 12.84
CA GLY A 39 29.05 1.33 12.39
C GLY A 39 28.27 1.16 11.09
N HIS A 40 28.61 0.13 10.34
CA HIS A 40 28.04 -0.27 9.05
C HIS A 40 26.51 -0.16 8.99
N GLY A 41 26.00 1.05 8.72
CA GLY A 41 24.58 1.35 8.71
C GLY A 41 23.92 0.65 7.53
N VAL A 42 22.93 -0.18 7.83
CA VAL A 42 22.02 -0.72 6.82
C VAL A 42 21.28 0.47 6.20
N THR A 43 21.26 0.56 4.88
CA THR A 43 20.57 1.64 4.17
C THR A 43 19.09 1.29 3.99
N PRO A 44 18.18 2.28 3.88
CA PRO A 44 16.79 1.99 3.58
C PRO A 44 16.71 1.33 2.19
N ILE A 45 15.88 0.30 2.06
CA ILE A 45 15.63 -0.45 0.83
C ILE A 45 14.15 -0.35 0.51
N ALA A 46 13.81 0.03 -0.72
CA ALA A 46 12.43 -0.02 -1.21
C ALA A 46 12.36 -0.86 -2.48
N TYR A 47 11.42 -1.79 -2.53
CA TYR A 47 11.13 -2.64 -3.68
C TYR A 47 9.66 -2.50 -4.04
N ALA A 48 9.37 -2.49 -5.33
CA ALA A 48 8.03 -2.36 -5.83
C ALA A 48 7.83 -3.24 -7.06
N ALA A 49 6.67 -3.88 -7.16
CA ALA A 49 6.25 -4.70 -8.28
C ALA A 49 4.81 -4.34 -8.66
N HIS A 50 4.60 -3.89 -9.89
CA HIS A 50 3.33 -3.33 -10.36
C HIS A 50 2.96 -3.84 -11.75
N GLY A 51 1.67 -4.07 -11.97
CA GLY A 51 1.10 -4.40 -13.29
C GLY A 51 1.07 -5.90 -13.58
N GLY A 52 1.34 -6.27 -14.83
CA GLY A 52 1.12 -7.63 -15.32
C GLY A 52 -0.36 -7.98 -15.51
N SER A 53 -0.63 -9.12 -16.18
CA SER A 53 -1.98 -9.63 -16.39
C SER A 53 -2.68 -10.10 -15.10
N ALA A 54 -1.92 -10.34 -14.03
CA ALA A 54 -2.42 -10.77 -12.73
C ALA A 54 -2.73 -9.59 -11.78
N SER A 55 -2.65 -8.35 -12.26
CA SER A 55 -2.85 -7.13 -11.46
C SER A 55 -1.97 -7.11 -10.20
N THR A 56 -0.68 -7.44 -10.36
CA THR A 56 0.31 -7.41 -9.29
C THR A 56 0.44 -6.00 -8.76
N GLU A 57 0.33 -5.85 -7.44
CA GLU A 57 0.56 -4.60 -6.73
C GLU A 57 1.24 -4.97 -5.41
N ALA A 58 2.55 -4.83 -5.34
CA ALA A 58 3.31 -5.15 -4.14
C ALA A 58 4.39 -4.11 -3.90
N THR A 59 4.50 -3.61 -2.67
CA THR A 59 5.62 -2.75 -2.26
C THR A 59 6.22 -3.27 -0.96
N LEU A 60 7.52 -3.09 -0.81
CA LEU A 60 8.28 -3.45 0.38
C LEU A 60 9.21 -2.28 0.71
N HIS A 61 9.21 -1.87 1.96
CA HIS A 61 10.15 -0.92 2.53
C HIS A 61 10.85 -1.57 3.72
N ILE A 62 12.17 -1.51 3.77
CA ILE A 62 12.98 -1.99 4.89
C ILE A 62 13.79 -0.81 5.40
N GLU A 63 13.58 -0.45 6.66
CA GLU A 63 14.31 0.60 7.35
C GLU A 63 15.72 0.13 7.77
N PRO A 64 16.67 1.06 8.01
CA PRO A 64 17.99 0.76 8.57
C PRO A 64 17.98 -0.09 9.85
N SER A 65 16.92 0.02 10.65
CA SER A 65 16.72 -0.75 11.88
C SER A 65 16.30 -2.21 11.64
N GLY A 66 16.11 -2.61 10.39
CA GLY A 66 15.57 -3.90 9.99
C GLY A 66 14.06 -4.04 10.16
N ASP A 67 13.34 -2.93 10.41
CA ASP A 67 11.88 -2.92 10.36
C ASP A 67 11.43 -2.98 8.89
N GLY A 68 10.67 -4.02 8.55
CA GLY A 68 10.08 -4.20 7.24
C GLY A 68 8.59 -3.85 7.24
N ARG A 69 8.14 -3.11 6.24
CA ARG A 69 6.73 -2.86 5.94
C ARG A 69 6.47 -3.21 4.49
N MET A 70 5.46 -4.04 4.27
CA MET A 70 5.03 -4.48 2.95
C MET A 70 3.58 -4.09 2.73
N PHE A 71 3.23 -3.74 1.51
CA PHE A 71 1.85 -3.64 1.05
C PHE A 71 1.60 -4.63 -0.08
N LEU A 72 0.47 -5.34 -0.03
CA LEU A 72 -0.03 -6.19 -1.10
C LEU A 72 -1.41 -5.70 -1.51
N GLY A 73 -1.55 -5.22 -2.75
CA GLY A 73 -2.80 -4.74 -3.31
C GLY A 73 -3.63 -5.81 -4.00
N SER A 74 -3.06 -6.98 -4.27
CA SER A 74 -3.80 -8.12 -4.83
C SER A 74 -3.37 -9.44 -4.20
N THR A 75 -4.32 -10.36 -4.01
CA THR A 75 -4.06 -11.75 -3.59
C THR A 75 -3.14 -12.51 -4.57
N MET A 76 -2.98 -11.99 -5.79
CA MET A 76 -2.06 -12.53 -6.80
C MET A 76 -0.68 -11.85 -6.82
N SER A 77 -0.41 -10.91 -5.91
CA SER A 77 0.78 -10.05 -6.00
C SER A 77 2.09 -10.73 -5.56
N LEU A 78 2.02 -11.84 -4.82
CA LEU A 78 3.17 -12.69 -4.48
C LEU A 78 2.92 -14.13 -4.92
N PRO A 79 3.15 -14.48 -6.19
CA PRO A 79 2.91 -15.83 -6.69
C PRO A 79 3.67 -16.91 -5.93
N THR A 80 4.86 -16.59 -5.40
CA THR A 80 5.71 -17.51 -4.65
C THR A 80 5.22 -17.76 -3.22
N ALA A 81 4.29 -16.96 -2.70
CA ALA A 81 3.70 -17.14 -1.38
C ALA A 81 2.60 -18.22 -1.35
N GLY A 82 2.17 -18.72 -2.52
CA GLY A 82 0.96 -19.52 -2.64
C GLY A 82 -0.31 -18.66 -2.56
N ASP A 83 -1.43 -19.28 -2.20
CA ASP A 83 -2.73 -18.59 -2.11
C ASP A 83 -2.72 -17.61 -0.93
N LEU A 84 -2.62 -16.32 -1.22
CA LEU A 84 -2.77 -15.27 -0.22
C LEU A 84 -4.26 -15.08 0.11
N ASP A 85 -4.60 -15.17 1.38
CA ASP A 85 -5.98 -14.96 1.85
C ASP A 85 -6.31 -13.51 2.21
N ALA A 86 -5.28 -12.65 2.32
CA ALA A 86 -5.38 -11.27 2.78
C ALA A 86 -4.57 -10.30 1.92
N VAL A 87 -5.04 -9.05 1.87
CA VAL A 87 -4.38 -7.91 1.21
C VAL A 87 -4.32 -6.71 2.14
N GLY A 88 -3.43 -5.76 1.89
CA GLY A 88 -3.19 -4.60 2.75
C GLY A 88 -1.74 -4.54 3.25
N THR A 89 -1.54 -3.96 4.42
CA THR A 89 -0.22 -3.72 4.99
C THR A 89 0.20 -4.80 5.98
N PHE A 90 1.42 -5.29 5.82
CA PHE A 90 2.09 -6.25 6.68
C PHE A 90 3.36 -5.61 7.24
N ALA A 91 3.71 -5.87 8.49
CA ALA A 91 4.88 -5.24 9.10
C ALA A 91 5.51 -6.09 10.20
N GLY A 92 6.83 -6.11 10.24
CA GLY A 92 7.58 -6.92 11.19
C GLY A 92 9.08 -6.72 11.09
N LYS A 93 9.84 -7.45 11.91
CA LYS A 93 11.31 -7.45 11.84
C LYS A 93 11.78 -8.38 10.73
N VAL A 94 12.66 -7.87 9.86
CA VAL A 94 13.33 -8.67 8.83
C VAL A 94 14.45 -9.50 9.47
N ASP A 95 14.59 -10.75 9.03
CA ASP A 95 15.70 -11.61 9.47
C ASP A 95 17.06 -10.96 9.18
N ALA A 96 17.89 -10.84 10.22
CA ALA A 96 19.16 -10.12 10.15
C ALA A 96 20.16 -10.76 9.18
N ARG A 97 20.14 -12.10 9.00
CA ARG A 97 21.04 -12.78 8.06
C ARG A 97 20.64 -12.45 6.62
N ARG A 98 19.34 -12.51 6.33
CA ARG A 98 18.79 -12.15 5.02
C ARG A 98 19.03 -10.68 4.70
N LEU A 99 18.76 -9.78 5.64
CA LEU A 99 19.01 -8.34 5.47
C LEU A 99 20.49 -8.05 5.21
N LYS A 100 21.40 -8.66 5.99
CA LYS A 100 22.84 -8.53 5.78
C LYS A 100 23.24 -8.98 4.37
N ARG A 101 22.75 -10.14 3.91
CA ARG A 101 23.04 -10.65 2.56
C ARG A 101 22.54 -9.70 1.46
N VAL A 102 21.31 -9.20 1.59
CA VAL A 102 20.77 -8.21 0.64
C VAL A 102 21.65 -6.97 0.62
N THR A 103 21.97 -6.38 1.78
CA THR A 103 22.82 -5.18 1.86
C THR A 103 24.22 -5.41 1.27
N GLU A 104 24.81 -6.59 1.46
CA GLU A 104 26.10 -6.96 0.84
C GLU A 104 26.02 -6.99 -0.69
N LEU A 105 24.97 -7.59 -1.26
CA LEU A 105 24.75 -7.63 -2.71
C LEU A 105 24.45 -6.23 -3.28
N LEU A 106 23.64 -5.42 -2.60
CA LEU A 106 23.31 -4.06 -3.06
C LEU A 106 24.55 -3.16 -3.19
N ARG A 107 25.60 -3.39 -2.38
CA ARG A 107 26.86 -2.63 -2.45
C ARG A 107 27.63 -2.88 -3.75
N THR A 108 27.38 -4.00 -4.44
CA THR A 108 28.05 -4.34 -5.70
C THR A 108 27.23 -3.96 -6.94
N LEU A 109 26.00 -3.48 -6.78
CA LEU A 109 25.10 -3.08 -7.88
C LEU A 109 25.33 -1.70 -8.53
N PRO A 110 25.98 -0.68 -7.92
CA PRO A 110 26.07 0.66 -8.52
C PRO A 110 26.73 0.77 -9.90
N ASP A 111 27.32 -0.32 -10.41
CA ASP A 111 27.99 -0.38 -11.70
C ASP A 111 27.14 -1.03 -12.82
N LEU A 112 25.89 -1.41 -12.55
CA LEU A 112 25.01 -2.02 -13.55
C LEU A 112 24.40 -0.99 -14.50
N ALA A 113 24.32 -1.35 -15.79
CA ALA A 113 23.83 -0.50 -16.86
C ALA A 113 22.40 0.03 -16.62
N ALA A 114 22.10 1.18 -17.23
CA ALA A 114 20.79 1.82 -17.17
C ALA A 114 19.64 0.84 -17.51
N PRO A 115 18.46 0.99 -16.87
CA PRO A 115 17.36 0.04 -17.00
C PRO A 115 16.87 -0.07 -18.45
N ALA A 116 16.67 -1.30 -18.92
CA ALA A 116 15.94 -1.56 -20.16
C ALA A 116 14.46 -1.17 -19.99
N PRO A 117 13.78 -0.68 -21.05
CA PRO A 117 12.36 -0.35 -20.96
C PRO A 117 11.53 -1.59 -20.60
N PRO A 118 10.43 -1.42 -19.85
CA PRO A 118 9.59 -2.54 -19.45
C PRO A 118 8.90 -3.18 -20.66
N VAL A 119 8.75 -4.50 -20.64
CA VAL A 119 7.96 -5.21 -21.66
C VAL A 119 6.48 -4.91 -21.42
N PRO A 120 5.71 -4.44 -22.43
CA PRO A 120 4.28 -4.20 -22.26
C PRO A 120 3.54 -5.43 -21.72
N GLY A 121 2.66 -5.22 -20.73
CA GLY A 121 1.89 -6.29 -20.11
C GLY A 121 2.67 -7.17 -19.12
N SER A 122 3.96 -6.91 -18.91
CA SER A 122 4.74 -7.55 -17.85
C SER A 122 4.61 -6.81 -16.51
N VAL A 123 5.03 -7.47 -15.43
CA VAL A 123 5.16 -6.83 -14.12
C VAL A 123 6.41 -5.95 -14.16
N VAL A 124 6.23 -4.66 -13.89
CA VAL A 124 7.33 -3.70 -13.72
C VAL A 124 7.84 -3.81 -12.31
N ARG A 125 9.14 -4.06 -12.15
CA ARG A 125 9.80 -4.15 -10.85
C ARG A 125 10.83 -3.05 -10.70
N SER A 126 10.80 -2.35 -9.59
CA SER A 126 11.78 -1.34 -9.25
C SER A 126 12.38 -1.60 -7.87
N LEU A 127 13.61 -1.17 -7.72
CA LEU A 127 14.39 -1.27 -6.50
C LEU A 127 15.09 0.06 -6.29
N SER A 128 14.91 0.67 -5.13
CA SER A 128 15.67 1.84 -4.71
C SER A 128 16.33 1.63 -3.36
N PHE A 129 17.54 2.18 -3.22
CA PHE A 129 18.34 2.08 -2.01
C PHE A 129 19.36 3.22 -1.97
N SER A 130 20.00 3.43 -0.83
CA SER A 130 21.13 4.36 -0.74
C SER A 130 22.45 3.63 -1.03
N GLY A 131 23.14 4.06 -2.09
CA GLY A 131 24.49 3.62 -2.44
C GLY A 131 25.57 4.57 -1.89
N ALA A 132 26.84 4.24 -2.13
CA ALA A 132 27.98 5.04 -1.65
C ALA A 132 28.02 6.47 -2.24
N GLY A 133 27.42 6.67 -3.41
CA GLY A 133 27.37 7.95 -4.12
C GLY A 133 26.03 8.70 -4.02
N GLY A 134 25.07 8.20 -3.24
CA GLY A 134 23.71 8.76 -3.15
C GLY A 134 22.60 7.74 -3.43
N PRO A 135 21.35 8.18 -3.61
CA PRO A 135 20.23 7.29 -3.91
C PRO A 135 20.43 6.62 -5.27
N VAL A 136 20.15 5.32 -5.31
CA VAL A 136 20.19 4.47 -6.51
C VAL A 136 18.78 3.97 -6.76
N GLU A 137 18.34 4.00 -8.00
CA GLU A 137 17.08 3.44 -8.46
C GLU A 137 17.34 2.59 -9.70
N LEU A 138 16.83 1.35 -9.68
CA LEU A 138 17.02 0.36 -10.73
C LEU A 138 15.68 -0.27 -11.09
N MET A 139 15.50 -0.64 -12.35
CA MET A 139 14.45 -1.58 -12.73
C MET A 139 15.00 -3.00 -12.79
N ILE A 140 14.22 -3.97 -12.32
CA ILE A 140 14.58 -5.39 -12.38
C ILE A 140 13.89 -6.02 -13.59
N PRO A 141 14.64 -6.46 -14.61
CA PRO A 141 14.04 -7.12 -15.76
C PRO A 141 13.47 -8.50 -15.38
N GLY A 142 12.57 -9.03 -16.21
CA GLY A 142 11.98 -10.35 -16.02
C GLY A 142 12.98 -11.51 -15.84
N TYR A 143 14.16 -11.37 -16.46
CA TYR A 143 15.26 -12.34 -16.45
C TYR A 143 16.55 -11.64 -16.03
N ALA A 144 16.57 -11.06 -14.83
CA ALA A 144 17.79 -10.47 -14.29
C ALA A 144 18.88 -11.53 -14.12
N GLU A 145 20.14 -11.14 -14.33
CA GLU A 145 21.29 -11.97 -13.99
C GLU A 145 21.77 -11.66 -12.57
N ALA A 146 22.61 -12.54 -12.03
CA ALA A 146 23.30 -12.29 -10.76
C ALA A 146 24.14 -11.00 -10.82
N PRO A 147 24.13 -10.18 -9.76
CA PRO A 147 23.53 -10.45 -8.45
C PRO A 147 22.07 -9.96 -8.27
N LEU A 148 21.44 -9.40 -9.30
CA LEU A 148 20.15 -8.72 -9.17
C LEU A 148 18.97 -9.71 -9.00
N ASP A 149 19.03 -10.87 -9.64
CA ASP A 149 18.07 -11.97 -9.43
C ASP A 149 18.09 -12.49 -7.98
N GLU A 150 19.29 -12.63 -7.40
CA GLU A 150 19.47 -13.06 -6.02
C GLU A 150 18.90 -12.02 -5.05
N VAL A 151 19.14 -10.72 -5.31
CA VAL A 151 18.52 -9.64 -4.53
C VAL A 151 17.00 -9.70 -4.61
N GLU A 152 16.42 -9.81 -5.80
CA GLU A 152 14.96 -9.88 -5.96
C GLU A 152 14.39 -11.10 -5.22
N ARG A 153 14.99 -12.28 -5.38
CA ARG A 153 14.57 -13.50 -4.69
C ARG A 153 14.58 -13.31 -3.18
N LEU A 154 15.65 -12.75 -2.62
CA LEU A 154 15.75 -12.51 -1.17
C LEU A 154 14.70 -11.49 -0.69
N LEU A 155 14.41 -10.45 -1.46
CA LEU A 155 13.35 -9.48 -1.13
C LEU A 155 11.97 -10.16 -1.16
N GLN A 156 11.69 -11.00 -2.16
CA GLN A 156 10.45 -11.79 -2.21
C GLN A 156 10.34 -12.74 -1.01
N GLU A 157 11.44 -13.36 -0.56
CA GLU A 157 11.43 -14.16 0.67
C GLU A 157 11.15 -13.31 1.93
N VAL A 158 11.63 -12.06 1.99
CA VAL A 158 11.25 -11.12 3.06
C VAL A 158 9.74 -10.87 3.00
N MET A 159 9.21 -10.59 1.82
CA MET A 159 7.78 -10.34 1.61
C MET A 159 6.93 -11.53 2.07
N VAL A 160 7.30 -12.75 1.66
CA VAL A 160 6.65 -13.99 2.09
C VAL A 160 6.68 -14.14 3.61
N ALA A 161 7.81 -13.86 4.26
CA ALA A 161 7.90 -13.92 5.72
C ALA A 161 6.97 -12.89 6.40
N LEU A 162 6.87 -11.67 5.86
CA LEU A 162 6.03 -10.61 6.40
C LEU A 162 4.53 -10.91 6.29
N VAL A 163 4.08 -11.77 5.37
CA VAL A 163 2.66 -12.19 5.26
C VAL A 163 2.13 -12.73 6.60
N SER A 164 2.99 -13.35 7.41
CA SER A 164 2.63 -13.86 8.74
C SER A 164 2.42 -12.79 9.82
N THR A 165 2.68 -11.51 9.50
CA THR A 165 2.58 -10.36 10.40
C THR A 165 1.64 -9.28 9.85
N PRO A 166 0.34 -9.55 9.77
CA PRO A 166 -0.64 -8.60 9.23
C PRO A 166 -0.78 -7.38 10.15
N ALA A 167 -0.65 -6.17 9.59
CA ALA A 167 -0.79 -4.91 10.31
C ALA A 167 -2.18 -4.30 10.08
N SER A 168 -2.43 -3.77 8.88
CA SER A 168 -3.73 -3.24 8.46
C SER A 168 -4.14 -3.99 7.19
N THR A 169 -4.67 -5.18 7.36
CA THR A 169 -5.04 -6.08 6.26
C THR A 169 -6.52 -6.41 6.29
N ILE A 170 -7.05 -6.70 5.11
CA ILE A 170 -8.40 -7.21 4.94
C ILE A 170 -8.38 -8.59 4.29
N ARG A 171 -9.42 -9.38 4.57
CA ARG A 171 -9.72 -10.67 3.94
C ARG A 171 -11.10 -10.62 3.33
N VAL A 172 -11.27 -11.30 2.20
CA VAL A 172 -12.55 -11.47 1.55
C VAL A 172 -12.93 -12.93 1.55
N GLN A 173 -14.14 -13.22 2.00
CA GLN A 173 -14.70 -14.57 2.06
C GLN A 173 -16.06 -14.57 1.38
N VAL A 174 -16.45 -15.71 0.83
CA VAL A 174 -17.86 -15.95 0.49
C VAL A 174 -18.54 -16.54 1.72
N ASP A 175 -19.69 -15.97 2.08
CA ASP A 175 -20.55 -16.46 3.15
C ASP A 175 -21.93 -16.80 2.58
N VAL A 176 -22.56 -17.82 3.14
CA VAL A 176 -23.90 -18.24 2.76
C VAL A 176 -24.77 -18.17 4.02
N ALA A 177 -25.64 -17.18 4.05
CA ALA A 177 -26.58 -16.96 5.14
C ALA A 177 -28.03 -17.20 4.66
N ASP A 178 -29.01 -17.04 5.56
CA ASP A 178 -30.43 -17.29 5.27
C ASP A 178 -30.98 -16.40 4.14
N ASP A 179 -30.40 -15.22 3.93
CA ASP A 179 -30.73 -14.27 2.86
C ASP A 179 -29.99 -14.55 1.54
N GLY A 180 -29.10 -15.55 1.50
CA GLY A 180 -28.37 -15.97 0.33
C GLY A 180 -26.85 -15.83 0.43
N PRO A 181 -26.13 -15.93 -0.70
CA PRO A 181 -24.69 -15.73 -0.74
C PRO A 181 -24.32 -14.25 -0.54
N GLY A 182 -23.17 -13.99 0.04
CA GLY A 182 -22.62 -12.65 0.20
C GLY A 182 -21.09 -12.65 0.23
N LEU A 183 -20.51 -11.49 -0.01
CA LEU A 183 -19.08 -11.25 0.18
C LEU A 183 -18.88 -10.67 1.58
N VAL A 184 -18.04 -11.32 2.39
CA VAL A 184 -17.66 -10.83 3.71
C VAL A 184 -16.26 -10.26 3.65
N LEU A 185 -16.18 -8.96 3.86
CA LEU A 185 -14.94 -8.23 4.10
C LEU A 185 -14.64 -8.27 5.60
N SER A 186 -13.46 -8.71 5.98
CA SER A 186 -13.05 -8.79 7.39
C SER A 186 -11.68 -8.17 7.61
N SER A 187 -11.50 -7.47 8.73
CA SER A 187 -10.18 -7.01 9.16
C SER A 187 -9.39 -8.19 9.73
N ALA A 188 -8.17 -8.40 9.25
CA ALA A 188 -7.31 -9.52 9.64
C ALA A 188 -5.98 -9.10 10.27
N GLY A 189 -5.78 -7.79 10.45
CA GLY A 189 -4.57 -7.23 11.04
C GLY A 189 -4.75 -6.79 12.50
N ALA A 190 -3.63 -6.39 13.12
CA ALA A 190 -3.62 -5.84 14.48
C ALA A 190 -4.09 -4.37 14.56
N SER A 191 -4.15 -3.67 13.44
CA SER A 191 -4.54 -2.27 13.32
C SER A 191 -5.81 -2.13 12.49
N PRO A 192 -6.61 -1.06 12.70
CA PRO A 192 -7.78 -0.80 11.86
C PRO A 192 -7.43 -0.70 10.37
N ALA A 193 -8.34 -1.16 9.53
CA ALA A 193 -8.28 -1.02 8.08
C ALA A 193 -9.33 0.01 7.64
N ARG A 194 -8.91 1.06 6.92
CA ARG A 194 -9.81 2.11 6.45
C ARG A 194 -10.15 1.87 4.99
N VAL A 195 -11.42 1.67 4.70
CA VAL A 195 -11.93 1.24 3.41
C VAL A 195 -12.83 2.31 2.84
N ARG A 196 -12.57 2.74 1.61
CA ARG A 196 -13.42 3.66 0.86
C ARG A 196 -14.30 2.86 -0.10
N LEU A 197 -15.60 3.00 0.11
CA LEU A 197 -16.65 2.32 -0.63
C LEU A 197 -17.40 3.28 -1.57
N VAL A 198 -17.34 4.59 -1.28
CA VAL A 198 -17.89 5.66 -2.10
C VAL A 198 -16.85 6.78 -2.21
N ASP A 199 -16.64 7.32 -3.41
CA ASP A 199 -15.73 8.45 -3.63
C ASP A 199 -16.34 9.81 -3.23
N GLY A 200 -15.54 10.88 -3.34
CA GLY A 200 -15.97 12.25 -3.02
C GLY A 200 -17.07 12.79 -3.93
N ASP A 201 -17.30 12.16 -5.09
CA ASP A 201 -18.36 12.51 -6.04
C ASP A 201 -19.64 11.67 -5.80
N GLY A 202 -19.66 10.83 -4.77
CA GLY A 202 -20.79 9.97 -4.43
C GLY A 202 -20.88 8.68 -5.27
N ARG A 203 -19.83 8.31 -6.01
CA ARG A 203 -19.82 7.07 -6.82
C ARG A 203 -19.30 5.90 -6.00
N VAL A 204 -19.99 4.76 -6.11
CA VAL A 204 -19.55 3.51 -5.48
C VAL A 204 -18.24 3.04 -6.12
N THR A 205 -17.20 2.88 -5.30
CA THR A 205 -15.87 2.44 -5.73
C THR A 205 -15.72 0.92 -5.62
N ALA A 206 -16.45 0.29 -4.69
CA ALA A 206 -16.41 -1.15 -4.47
C ALA A 206 -17.13 -1.93 -5.59
N ARG A 207 -16.51 -3.00 -6.06
CA ARG A 207 -17.04 -3.90 -7.09
C ARG A 207 -16.79 -5.34 -6.65
N GLY A 208 -17.83 -6.15 -6.59
CA GLY A 208 -17.68 -7.54 -6.21
C GLY A 208 -18.44 -8.47 -7.15
N THR A 209 -17.95 -9.69 -7.26
CA THR A 209 -18.62 -10.76 -8.01
C THR A 209 -18.50 -12.06 -7.23
N VAL A 210 -19.60 -12.80 -7.15
CA VAL A 210 -19.64 -14.20 -6.71
C VAL A 210 -19.87 -15.07 -7.93
N VAL A 211 -19.11 -16.14 -8.07
CA VAL A 211 -19.18 -17.10 -9.17
C VAL A 211 -19.64 -18.44 -8.61
N VAL A 212 -20.58 -19.08 -9.29
CA VAL A 212 -21.04 -20.44 -8.99
C VAL A 212 -20.38 -21.41 -9.94
N LEU A 213 -19.65 -22.36 -9.36
CA LEU A 213 -18.89 -23.38 -10.07
C LEU A 213 -19.45 -24.77 -9.77
N GLY A 214 -19.47 -25.64 -10.76
CA GLY A 214 -19.74 -27.05 -10.58
C GLY A 214 -18.58 -27.79 -9.92
N ALA A 215 -18.84 -29.03 -9.51
CA ALA A 215 -17.81 -29.93 -8.99
C ALA A 215 -16.70 -30.23 -10.01
N ASP A 216 -16.99 -30.07 -11.31
CA ASP A 216 -16.05 -30.18 -12.42
C ASP A 216 -15.34 -28.86 -12.78
N GLY A 217 -15.61 -27.78 -12.03
CA GLY A 217 -15.09 -26.43 -12.27
C GLY A 217 -15.82 -25.65 -13.37
N SER A 218 -16.89 -26.20 -13.97
CA SER A 218 -17.71 -25.47 -14.94
C SER A 218 -18.44 -24.29 -14.29
N MET A 219 -18.52 -23.15 -14.98
CA MET A 219 -19.22 -21.97 -14.47
C MET A 219 -20.71 -22.04 -14.81
N TYR A 220 -21.57 -21.99 -13.80
CA TYR A 220 -23.03 -21.97 -13.96
C TYR A 220 -23.60 -20.56 -13.98
N GLY A 221 -23.00 -19.64 -13.23
CA GLY A 221 -23.50 -18.28 -13.15
C GLY A 221 -22.61 -17.37 -12.33
N THR A 222 -22.93 -16.07 -12.40
CA THR A 222 -22.26 -15.02 -11.64
C THR A 222 -23.29 -14.06 -11.10
N SER A 223 -23.03 -13.54 -9.90
CA SER A 223 -23.82 -12.47 -9.30
C SER A 223 -22.90 -11.33 -8.88
N SER A 224 -23.30 -10.11 -9.17
CA SER A 224 -22.52 -8.90 -8.85
C SER A 224 -23.02 -8.22 -7.60
N LEU A 225 -22.10 -7.56 -6.90
CA LEU A 225 -22.40 -6.68 -5.78
C LEU A 225 -23.28 -5.51 -6.25
N ASP A 226 -24.43 -5.32 -5.61
CA ASP A 226 -25.32 -4.19 -5.88
C ASP A 226 -24.75 -2.90 -5.23
N PRO A 227 -24.51 -1.83 -6.01
CA PRO A 227 -24.10 -0.53 -5.49
C PRO A 227 -24.99 0.00 -4.35
N ALA A 228 -26.30 -0.27 -4.36
CA ALA A 228 -27.22 0.19 -3.32
C ALA A 228 -26.94 -0.47 -1.94
N THR A 229 -26.50 -1.73 -1.96
CA THR A 229 -26.09 -2.44 -0.74
C THR A 229 -24.83 -1.81 -0.14
N VAL A 230 -23.90 -1.35 -0.99
CA VAL A 230 -22.66 -0.68 -0.56
C VAL A 230 -22.93 0.68 0.08
N THR A 231 -23.77 1.51 -0.54
CA THR A 231 -24.11 2.84 -0.01
C THR A 231 -24.86 2.76 1.33
N THR A 232 -25.70 1.74 1.51
CA THR A 232 -26.40 1.48 2.77
C THR A 232 -25.44 1.05 3.88
N ALA A 233 -24.45 0.21 3.55
CA ALA A 233 -23.45 -0.28 4.49
C ALA A 233 -22.47 0.82 4.97
N ALA A 234 -22.20 1.84 4.15
CA ALA A 234 -21.27 2.92 4.49
C ALA A 234 -21.75 4.28 3.96
N PRO A 235 -22.73 4.92 4.61
CA PRO A 235 -23.30 6.18 4.15
C PRO A 235 -22.30 7.34 4.17
N ALA A 236 -21.25 7.26 4.99
CA ALA A 236 -20.15 8.23 5.04
C ALA A 236 -19.09 8.02 3.94
N GLY A 237 -19.23 6.98 3.11
CA GLY A 237 -18.32 6.63 2.01
C GLY A 237 -16.98 6.00 2.43
N VAL A 238 -16.48 6.31 3.63
CA VAL A 238 -15.31 5.68 4.25
C VAL A 238 -15.74 4.95 5.51
N LEU A 239 -15.22 3.73 5.69
CA LEU A 239 -15.46 2.87 6.84
C LEU A 239 -14.14 2.48 7.50
N ASP A 240 -14.09 2.61 8.83
CA ASP A 240 -12.99 2.10 9.63
C ASP A 240 -13.38 0.71 10.17
N LEU A 241 -12.69 -0.33 9.74
CA LEU A 241 -12.87 -1.70 10.23
C LEU A 241 -11.86 -1.95 11.36
N ALA A 242 -12.34 -2.05 12.60
CA ALA A 242 -11.51 -2.43 13.73
C ALA A 242 -11.02 -3.89 13.59
N PRO A 243 -9.94 -4.29 14.28
CA PRO A 243 -9.49 -5.68 14.27
C PRO A 243 -10.62 -6.66 14.65
N GLY A 244 -10.89 -7.63 13.76
CA GLY A 244 -11.97 -8.60 13.92
C GLY A 244 -13.34 -8.17 13.40
N ASP A 245 -13.51 -6.91 13.00
CA ASP A 245 -14.76 -6.46 12.37
C ASP A 245 -15.01 -7.16 11.05
N ARG A 246 -16.30 -7.37 10.77
CA ARG A 246 -16.78 -8.01 9.54
C ARG A 246 -17.89 -7.17 8.95
N LEU A 247 -17.76 -6.86 7.66
CA LEU A 247 -18.79 -6.25 6.86
C LEU A 247 -19.25 -7.25 5.80
N ARG A 248 -20.55 -7.55 5.80
CA ARG A 248 -21.15 -8.42 4.81
C ARG A 248 -21.84 -7.59 3.74
N PHE A 249 -21.56 -7.93 2.50
CA PHE A 249 -22.23 -7.43 1.32
C PHE A 249 -23.08 -8.55 0.73
N PRO A 250 -24.40 -8.57 0.98
CA PRO A 250 -25.31 -9.45 0.28
C PRO A 250 -25.12 -9.36 -1.23
N VAL A 251 -25.16 -10.51 -1.90
CA VAL A 251 -25.14 -10.60 -3.35
C VAL A 251 -26.42 -11.31 -3.78
N ALA A 252 -27.08 -10.79 -4.82
CA ALA A 252 -28.29 -11.42 -5.32
C ALA A 252 -27.99 -12.89 -5.68
N PRO A 253 -28.79 -13.87 -5.23
CA PRO A 253 -28.57 -15.25 -5.62
C PRO A 253 -28.65 -15.34 -7.16
N PRO A 254 -27.81 -16.16 -7.80
CA PRO A 254 -27.93 -16.39 -9.24
C PRO A 254 -29.29 -17.03 -9.54
N ASP A 255 -29.88 -16.65 -10.68
CA ASP A 255 -31.23 -17.08 -11.08
C ASP A 255 -31.37 -18.61 -11.17
N GLU A 256 -30.28 -19.29 -11.54
CA GLU A 256 -30.22 -20.75 -11.64
C GLU A 256 -29.02 -21.29 -10.83
N VAL A 257 -29.28 -21.75 -9.61
CA VAL A 257 -28.33 -22.59 -8.87
C VAL A 257 -28.73 -24.05 -9.09
N PRO A 258 -27.82 -24.91 -9.58
CA PRO A 258 -28.07 -26.34 -9.71
C PRO A 258 -28.54 -26.96 -8.39
N LYS A 259 -29.46 -27.93 -8.48
CA LYS A 259 -29.76 -28.83 -7.35
C LYS A 259 -28.61 -29.83 -7.22
N GLY A 260 -27.69 -29.60 -6.29
CA GLY A 260 -26.53 -30.45 -6.06
C GLY A 260 -25.36 -29.69 -5.42
N PRO A 261 -24.23 -30.36 -5.17
CA PRO A 261 -23.03 -29.71 -4.63
C PRO A 261 -22.42 -28.77 -5.68
N VAL A 262 -22.27 -27.51 -5.32
CA VAL A 262 -21.56 -26.49 -6.10
C VAL A 262 -20.48 -25.84 -5.23
N LEU A 263 -19.57 -25.12 -5.86
CA LEU A 263 -18.56 -24.30 -5.20
C LEU A 263 -18.87 -22.83 -5.47
N LEU A 264 -18.73 -21.99 -4.46
CA LEU A 264 -18.79 -20.55 -4.62
C LEU A 264 -17.39 -19.98 -4.56
N SER A 265 -17.05 -19.13 -5.52
CA SER A 265 -15.85 -18.29 -5.51
C SER A 265 -16.26 -16.83 -5.53
N GLY A 266 -15.37 -15.93 -5.16
CA GLY A 266 -15.68 -14.50 -5.22
C GLY A 266 -14.46 -13.61 -5.37
N GLY A 267 -14.71 -12.38 -5.79
CA GLY A 267 -13.71 -11.32 -5.86
C GLY A 267 -14.33 -10.00 -5.42
N LEU A 268 -13.50 -9.14 -4.82
CA LEU A 268 -13.86 -7.79 -4.41
C LEU A 268 -12.72 -6.83 -4.74
N GLU A 269 -13.03 -5.81 -5.52
CA GLU A 269 -12.21 -4.65 -5.75
C GLU A 269 -12.74 -3.47 -4.94
N LEU A 270 -11.88 -2.78 -4.20
CA LEU A 270 -12.25 -1.60 -3.43
C LEU A 270 -11.03 -0.73 -3.17
N ASP A 271 -11.21 0.43 -2.55
CA ASP A 271 -10.10 1.31 -2.20
C ASP A 271 -9.76 1.17 -0.70
N LEU A 272 -8.50 0.85 -0.39
CA LEU A 272 -7.98 0.72 0.98
C LEU A 272 -6.99 1.86 1.26
N GLU A 273 -7.07 2.47 2.44
CA GLU A 273 -6.13 3.51 2.86
C GLU A 273 -4.78 2.93 3.28
N LEU A 274 -3.72 3.54 2.77
CA LEU A 274 -2.33 3.18 3.00
C LEU A 274 -1.54 4.48 3.17
N ASP A 275 -0.95 4.66 4.35
CA ASP A 275 -0.15 5.85 4.67
C ASP A 275 -0.84 7.17 4.29
N GLY A 276 -2.15 7.26 4.55
CA GLY A 276 -2.96 8.46 4.26
C GLY A 276 -3.50 8.58 2.83
N THR A 277 -3.21 7.60 1.96
CA THR A 277 -3.66 7.59 0.56
C THR A 277 -4.50 6.34 0.27
N PHE A 278 -5.63 6.51 -0.41
CA PHE A 278 -6.44 5.37 -0.84
C PHE A 278 -5.91 4.77 -2.14
N ARG A 279 -5.74 3.44 -2.15
CA ARG A 279 -5.33 2.68 -3.33
C ARG A 279 -6.34 1.60 -3.65
N ARG A 280 -6.55 1.37 -4.94
CA ARG A 280 -7.35 0.25 -5.43
C ARG A 280 -6.66 -1.06 -5.09
N ILE A 281 -7.41 -1.98 -4.53
CA ILE A 281 -6.98 -3.34 -4.25
C ILE A 281 -7.96 -4.35 -4.87
N SER A 282 -7.51 -5.59 -5.02
CA SER A 282 -8.29 -6.71 -5.54
C SER A 282 -8.07 -7.95 -4.67
N ALA A 283 -9.11 -8.38 -3.95
CA ALA A 283 -9.06 -9.54 -3.08
C ALA A 283 -9.96 -10.66 -3.63
N GLN A 284 -9.44 -11.88 -3.67
CA GLN A 284 -10.21 -13.06 -4.04
C GLN A 284 -10.62 -13.83 -2.78
N ALA A 285 -11.85 -14.33 -2.77
CA ALA A 285 -12.31 -15.25 -1.77
C ALA A 285 -11.96 -16.68 -2.18
N LEU A 286 -11.53 -17.48 -1.21
CA LEU A 286 -11.34 -18.91 -1.40
C LEU A 286 -12.66 -19.60 -1.76
N GLN A 287 -12.56 -20.68 -2.54
CA GLN A 287 -13.71 -21.48 -2.93
C GLN A 287 -14.34 -22.15 -1.70
N VAL A 288 -15.66 -22.02 -1.54
CA VAL A 288 -16.42 -22.65 -0.45
C VAL A 288 -17.49 -23.59 -1.01
N PRO A 289 -17.69 -24.79 -0.43
CA PRO A 289 -18.80 -25.66 -0.77
C PRO A 289 -20.14 -25.00 -0.49
N PHE A 290 -21.09 -25.18 -1.40
CA PHE A 290 -22.47 -24.75 -1.26
C PHE A 290 -23.39 -25.87 -1.76
N GLY A 291 -24.35 -26.27 -0.93
CA GLY A 291 -25.35 -27.28 -1.26
C GLY A 291 -26.65 -26.92 -0.55
N ARG A 292 -27.74 -26.86 -1.32
CA ARG A 292 -29.11 -26.75 -0.79
C ARG A 292 -29.76 -28.13 -0.74
#